data_AF-A0A3Q3FEE2-F1
#
_entry.id   AF-A0A3Q3FEE2-F1
#
_cell.length_a   1.000
_cell.length_b   1.000
_cell.length_c   1.000
_cell.angle_alpha   90.00
_cell.angle_beta   90.00
_cell.angle_gamma   90.00
#
_symmetry.space_group_name_H-M   'P 1'
#
loop_
_entity.id
_entity.type
_entity.pdbx_description
1 polymer ?
#
loop_
_entity_poly.entity_id
_entity_poly.type
_entity_poly.pdbx_seq_one_letter_code
_entity_poly.pdbx_strand_id
1 'polypeptide(L)'
;NTLGTTKYMELYIVADNTLVRRHTPHPFKDLIYSCVHQNTSTFKTIISCLDRQDQCIVTEEPNATLWSFLQWRQKLKSRKKHDNAQLLTGVIFKGTTIGMAPLEGMCSLENSGGINDHSELSIGAAATMAHEIGHNFGMSHDHDGCCVEATAEQGGCVMAAATGHPFPRVFSRCSKRDLDSYFQKGGGCVCTTCPT
;
A
#
# COMPACT_ATOMS: atom_id res chain seq x y z
N ASN A 1 -23.29 -14.87 0.94
CA ASN A 1 -22.59 -14.85 2.25
C ASN A 1 -21.09 -14.94 2.04
N THR A 2 -20.44 -13.83 1.69
CA THR A 2 -18.97 -13.70 1.51
C THR A 2 -18.26 -13.15 2.76
N LEU A 3 -19.02 -12.89 3.83
CA LEU A 3 -18.59 -12.12 5.00
C LEU A 3 -17.71 -12.88 6.02
N GLY A 4 -17.32 -14.13 5.75
CA GLY A 4 -16.70 -15.02 6.74
C GLY A 4 -15.28 -15.51 6.43
N THR A 5 -14.74 -15.26 5.23
CA THR A 5 -13.41 -15.78 4.84
C THR A 5 -12.35 -14.70 5.04
N THR A 6 -11.34 -14.98 5.86
CA THR A 6 -10.14 -14.12 5.95
C THR A 6 -9.47 -14.08 4.57
N LYS A 7 -9.32 -12.88 3.99
CA LYS A 7 -8.61 -12.69 2.73
C LYS A 7 -7.11 -12.50 3.00
N TYR A 8 -6.28 -13.05 2.12
CA TYR A 8 -4.84 -12.90 2.17
C TYR A 8 -4.36 -12.13 0.94
N MET A 9 -3.26 -11.39 1.08
CA MET A 9 -2.58 -10.73 -0.02
C MET A 9 -1.09 -11.03 0.07
N GLU A 10 -0.52 -11.58 -0.99
CA GLU A 10 0.93 -11.73 -1.11
C GLU A 10 1.58 -10.39 -1.53
N LEU A 11 2.23 -9.72 -0.59
CA LEU A 11 2.89 -8.43 -0.81
C LEU A 11 4.37 -8.61 -1.15
N TYR A 12 4.82 -7.91 -2.19
CA TYR A 12 6.23 -7.80 -2.57
C TYR A 12 6.73 -6.38 -2.28
N ILE A 13 7.77 -6.22 -1.47
CA ILE A 13 8.29 -4.89 -1.13
C ILE A 13 9.63 -4.68 -1.85
N VAL A 14 9.82 -3.50 -2.41
CA VAL A 14 11.08 -3.08 -3.03
C VAL A 14 11.59 -1.85 -2.30
N ALA A 15 12.85 -1.87 -1.88
CA ALA A 15 13.55 -0.71 -1.35
C ALA A 15 14.58 -0.24 -2.39
N ASP A 16 14.48 1.00 -2.84
CA ASP A 16 15.44 1.54 -3.80
C ASP A 16 16.82 1.78 -3.17
N ASN A 17 17.83 1.97 -4.00
CA ASN A 17 19.19 2.20 -3.53
C ASN A 17 19.31 3.51 -2.73
N THR A 18 18.49 4.52 -3.04
CA THR A 18 18.48 5.78 -2.29
C THR A 18 18.09 5.56 -0.84
N LEU A 19 17.04 4.75 -0.60
CA LEU A 19 16.61 4.31 0.72
C LEU A 19 17.69 3.49 1.42
N VAL A 20 18.28 2.52 0.70
CA VAL A 20 19.33 1.65 1.27
C VAL A 20 20.59 2.44 1.67
N ARG A 21 21.00 3.43 0.87
CA ARG A 21 22.21 4.24 1.11
C ARG A 21 22.04 5.25 2.23
N ARG A 22 20.82 5.67 2.58
CA ARG A 22 20.60 6.61 3.68
C ARG A 22 20.92 6.03 5.07
N HIS A 23 21.41 4.79 5.15
CA HIS A 23 21.93 4.16 6.37
C HIS A 23 20.99 4.27 7.56
N THR A 24 19.68 4.32 7.34
CA THR A 24 18.72 4.10 8.39
C THR A 24 18.62 2.59 8.57
N PRO A 25 19.15 2.00 9.67
CA PRO A 25 18.84 0.65 10.05
C PRO A 25 17.40 0.64 10.56
N HIS A 26 16.44 1.03 9.73
CA HIS A 26 15.07 0.84 10.10
C HIS A 26 14.81 -0.65 10.02
N PRO A 27 14.19 -1.22 11.06
CA PRO A 27 13.71 -2.58 11.01
C PRO A 27 12.66 -2.59 9.90
N PHE A 28 13.09 -2.89 8.66
CA PHE A 28 12.20 -3.19 7.55
C PHE A 28 11.19 -4.22 8.02
N LYS A 29 11.60 -5.13 8.93
CA LYS A 29 10.73 -6.02 9.70
C LYS A 29 9.65 -5.29 10.52
N ASP A 30 9.94 -4.23 11.29
CA ASP A 30 8.91 -3.54 12.07
C ASP A 30 8.04 -2.62 11.21
N LEU A 31 8.57 -2.08 10.10
CA LEU A 31 7.77 -1.43 9.05
C LEU A 31 6.81 -2.45 8.43
N ILE A 32 7.33 -3.61 8.03
CA ILE A 32 6.60 -4.79 7.55
C ILE A 32 5.56 -5.23 8.57
N TYR A 33 5.92 -5.39 9.84
CA TYR A 33 5.01 -5.80 10.91
C TYR A 33 3.98 -4.71 11.18
N SER A 34 4.33 -3.43 11.12
CA SER A 34 3.41 -2.31 11.32
C SER A 34 2.41 -2.19 10.16
N CYS A 35 2.86 -2.34 8.91
CA CYS A 35 1.99 -2.45 7.74
C CYS A 35 1.05 -3.65 7.89
N VAL A 36 1.60 -4.83 8.21
CA VAL A 36 0.81 -6.06 8.39
C VAL A 36 -0.16 -5.92 9.55
N HIS A 37 0.20 -5.24 10.64
CA HIS A 37 -0.59 -5.09 11.86
C HIS A 37 -1.67 -3.99 11.76
N GLN A 38 -1.39 -2.87 11.08
CA GLN A 38 -2.38 -1.80 10.83
C GLN A 38 -3.58 -2.30 9.99
N ASN A 39 -3.39 -3.34 9.18
CA ASN A 39 -4.42 -3.88 8.29
C ASN A 39 -5.33 -4.97 8.93
N THR A 40 -5.19 -5.28 10.23
CA THR A 40 -5.59 -6.60 10.78
C THR A 40 -7.06 -6.84 11.16
N SER A 41 -8.01 -6.01 10.74
CA SER A 41 -9.43 -6.43 10.83
C SER A 41 -10.03 -6.90 9.52
N THR A 42 -9.36 -6.74 8.36
CA THR A 42 -10.03 -6.94 7.07
C THR A 42 -9.26 -7.81 6.05
N PHE A 43 -7.94 -7.77 6.01
CA PHE A 43 -7.12 -8.69 5.19
C PHE A 43 -5.75 -8.94 5.82
N LYS A 44 -5.24 -10.17 5.72
CA LYS A 44 -3.92 -10.54 6.23
C LYS A 44 -2.88 -10.42 5.13
N THR A 45 -1.81 -9.70 5.39
CA THR A 45 -0.71 -9.54 4.43
C THR A 45 0.35 -10.62 4.68
N ILE A 46 0.73 -11.34 3.63
CA ILE A 46 1.88 -12.27 3.63
C ILE A 46 2.98 -11.58 2.84
N ILE A 47 4.11 -11.30 3.49
CA ILE A 47 5.23 -10.66 2.80
C ILE A 47 6.10 -11.73 2.18
N SER A 48 6.13 -11.71 0.85
CA SER A 48 6.77 -12.75 0.06
C SER A 48 8.27 -12.48 -0.10
N CYS A 49 8.68 -11.21 -0.29
CA CYS A 49 10.06 -10.85 -0.62
C CYS A 49 10.37 -9.36 -0.31
N LEU A 50 11.67 -9.07 -0.11
CA LEU A 50 12.24 -7.72 -0.09
C LEU A 50 13.43 -7.65 -1.07
N ASP A 51 13.37 -6.76 -2.05
CA ASP A 51 14.49 -6.43 -2.95
C ASP A 51 15.13 -5.10 -2.53
N ARG A 52 16.45 -4.95 -2.69
CA ARG A 52 17.26 -3.81 -2.19
C ARG A 52 18.11 -3.16 -3.29
N GLN A 53 17.60 -3.15 -4.51
CA GLN A 53 18.26 -2.57 -5.68
C GLN A 53 17.28 -1.72 -6.48
N ASP A 54 17.80 -0.73 -7.23
CA ASP A 54 16.99 0.01 -8.19
C ASP A 54 16.51 -0.95 -9.29
N GLN A 55 15.22 -1.24 -9.25
CA GLN A 55 14.53 -2.13 -10.19
C GLN A 55 13.82 -1.37 -11.32
N CYS A 56 13.63 -0.07 -11.13
CA CYS A 56 12.96 0.83 -12.05
C CYS A 56 13.60 2.23 -11.98
N ILE A 57 13.18 3.14 -12.85
CA ILE A 57 13.64 4.52 -12.83
C ILE A 57 12.85 5.25 -11.74
N VAL A 58 13.57 5.77 -10.74
CA VAL A 58 13.00 6.54 -9.64
C VAL A 58 13.39 8.01 -9.80
N THR A 59 12.38 8.89 -9.82
CA THR A 59 12.53 10.34 -9.97
C THR A 59 11.68 11.07 -8.94
N GLU A 60 11.86 12.38 -8.81
CA GLU A 60 11.00 13.22 -7.96
C GLU A 60 9.57 13.40 -8.53
N GLU A 61 9.31 12.95 -9.76
CA GLU A 61 7.97 12.98 -10.37
C GLU A 61 7.21 11.67 -10.04
N PRO A 62 6.18 11.70 -9.18
CA PRO A 62 5.54 10.49 -8.69
C PRO A 62 4.88 9.67 -9.82
N ASN A 63 4.21 10.32 -10.78
CA ASN A 63 3.60 9.65 -11.93
C ASN A 63 4.62 8.88 -12.77
N ALA A 64 5.79 9.48 -13.06
CA ALA A 64 6.83 8.85 -13.86
C ALA A 64 7.44 7.64 -13.13
N THR A 65 7.69 7.80 -11.83
CA THR A 65 8.19 6.72 -10.96
C THR A 65 7.18 5.57 -10.86
N LEU A 66 5.89 5.86 -10.66
CA LEU A 66 4.83 4.83 -10.58
C LEU A 66 4.74 4.05 -11.89
N TRP A 67 4.74 4.74 -13.02
CA TRP A 67 4.68 4.11 -14.33
C TRP A 67 5.90 3.19 -14.57
N SER A 68 7.10 3.66 -14.27
CA SER A 68 8.32 2.85 -14.39
C SER A 68 8.28 1.62 -13.47
N PHE A 69 7.81 1.79 -12.24
CA PHE A 69 7.69 0.71 -11.26
C PHE A 69 6.69 -0.36 -11.69
N LEU A 70 5.49 0.03 -12.15
CA LEU A 70 4.47 -0.90 -12.60
C LEU A 70 4.90 -1.69 -13.85
N GLN A 71 5.61 -1.06 -14.78
CA GLN A 71 6.20 -1.77 -15.93
C GLN A 71 7.22 -2.83 -15.53
N TRP A 72 8.07 -2.51 -14.55
CA TRP A 72 8.98 -3.51 -13.99
C TRP A 72 8.23 -4.64 -13.31
N ARG A 73 7.20 -4.32 -12.50
CA ARG A 73 6.40 -5.30 -11.76
C ARG A 73 5.70 -6.30 -12.70
N GLN A 74 5.18 -5.83 -13.84
CA GLN A 74 4.61 -6.71 -14.87
C GLN A 74 5.59 -7.82 -15.29
N LYS A 75 6.88 -7.47 -15.47
CA LYS A 75 7.96 -8.42 -15.80
C LYS A 75 8.41 -9.26 -14.60
N LEU A 76 8.20 -8.79 -13.36
CA LEU A 76 8.47 -9.55 -12.14
C LEU A 76 7.44 -10.67 -11.95
N LYS A 77 6.16 -10.42 -12.26
CA LYS A 77 5.05 -11.36 -12.02
C LYS A 77 5.27 -12.73 -12.66
N SER A 78 5.95 -12.80 -13.81
CA SER A 78 6.31 -14.07 -14.47
C SER A 78 7.39 -14.89 -13.75
N ARG A 79 8.21 -14.25 -12.91
CA ARG A 79 9.34 -14.86 -12.19
C ARG A 79 9.08 -15.08 -10.71
N LYS A 80 8.25 -14.24 -10.10
CA LYS A 80 7.93 -14.26 -8.66
C LYS A 80 6.44 -14.04 -8.47
N LYS A 81 5.75 -15.00 -7.85
CA LYS A 81 4.34 -14.86 -7.47
C LYS A 81 4.22 -13.83 -6.34
N HIS A 82 3.29 -12.90 -6.54
CA HIS A 82 2.88 -11.86 -5.58
C HIS A 82 1.57 -11.24 -6.10
N ASP A 83 0.70 -10.77 -5.22
CA ASP A 83 -0.57 -10.12 -5.58
C ASP A 83 -0.36 -8.63 -5.84
N ASN A 84 0.45 -7.99 -5.01
CA ASN A 84 0.72 -6.56 -5.03
C ASN A 84 2.22 -6.30 -4.83
N ALA A 85 2.73 -5.20 -5.37
CA ALA A 85 4.08 -4.75 -5.06
C ALA A 85 4.11 -3.28 -4.64
N GLN A 86 4.92 -2.95 -3.64
CA GLN A 86 5.08 -1.59 -3.12
C GLN A 86 6.56 -1.18 -3.17
N LEU A 87 6.83 -0.05 -3.80
CA LEU A 87 8.15 0.59 -3.77
C LEU A 87 8.23 1.52 -2.56
N LEU A 88 9.29 1.37 -1.79
CA LEU A 88 9.76 2.31 -0.79
C LEU A 88 10.99 3.01 -1.35
N THR A 89 10.95 4.33 -1.48
CA THR A 89 12.07 5.10 -2.02
C THR A 89 12.59 6.15 -1.04
N GLY A 90 13.90 6.35 -1.02
CA GLY A 90 14.51 7.49 -0.32
C GLY A 90 14.41 8.81 -1.11
N VAL A 91 13.85 8.80 -2.32
CA VAL A 91 13.59 10.01 -3.11
C VAL A 91 12.35 10.71 -2.56
N ILE A 92 12.45 12.03 -2.39
CA ILE A 92 11.33 12.87 -1.96
C ILE A 92 10.62 13.33 -3.23
N PHE A 93 9.33 13.05 -3.36
CA PHE A 93 8.57 13.49 -4.53
C PHE A 93 8.27 14.98 -4.47
N LYS A 94 8.06 15.61 -5.63
CA LYS A 94 7.69 17.03 -5.70
C LYS A 94 6.29 17.28 -5.16
N GLY A 95 6.13 18.45 -4.54
CA GLY A 95 4.85 18.88 -3.98
C GLY A 95 4.59 18.25 -2.62
N THR A 96 3.35 17.82 -2.40
CA THR A 96 2.88 17.21 -1.13
C THR A 96 2.60 15.72 -1.26
N THR A 97 2.97 15.10 -2.38
CA THR A 97 2.72 13.68 -2.64
C THR A 97 3.75 12.84 -1.90
N ILE A 98 3.30 11.97 -1.01
CA ILE A 98 4.16 11.03 -0.29
C ILE A 98 3.96 9.57 -0.74
N GLY A 99 2.94 9.32 -1.54
CA GLY A 99 2.61 8.01 -2.08
C GLY A 99 1.71 8.13 -3.30
N MET A 100 1.67 7.07 -4.11
CA MET A 100 0.76 6.99 -5.25
C MET A 100 0.50 5.54 -5.67
N ALA A 101 -0.77 5.21 -5.92
CA ALA A 101 -1.20 3.91 -6.41
C ALA A 101 -2.44 4.02 -7.32
N PRO A 102 -2.63 3.09 -8.28
CA PRO A 102 -3.85 3.01 -9.06
C PRO A 102 -5.05 2.55 -8.22
N LEU A 103 -6.20 3.17 -8.44
CA LEU A 103 -7.48 2.75 -7.87
C LEU A 103 -7.94 1.41 -8.49
N GLU A 104 -8.48 0.51 -7.67
CA GLU A 104 -8.97 -0.83 -8.09
C GLU A 104 -7.90 -1.67 -8.84
N GLY A 105 -6.62 -1.41 -8.59
CA GLY A 105 -5.50 -2.10 -9.25
C GLY A 105 -5.20 -3.50 -8.71
N MET A 106 -5.76 -3.90 -7.57
CA MET A 106 -5.33 -5.11 -6.85
C MET A 106 -5.45 -6.37 -7.71
N CYS A 107 -4.36 -7.13 -7.79
CA CYS A 107 -4.19 -8.36 -8.57
C CYS A 107 -4.27 -8.18 -10.10
N SER A 108 -4.45 -6.95 -10.61
CA SER A 108 -4.20 -6.61 -12.02
C SER A 108 -2.73 -6.85 -12.36
N LEU A 109 -2.46 -7.42 -13.55
CA LEU A 109 -1.10 -7.58 -14.06
C LEU A 109 -0.41 -6.22 -14.17
N GLU A 110 -1.13 -5.18 -14.60
CA GLU A 110 -0.54 -3.88 -14.91
C GLU A 110 -0.53 -2.93 -13.71
N ASN A 111 -1.57 -2.98 -12.86
CA ASN A 111 -1.86 -1.89 -11.92
C ASN A 111 -1.76 -2.26 -10.43
N SER A 112 -1.46 -3.51 -10.07
CA SER A 112 -1.41 -3.94 -8.66
C SER A 112 -0.10 -3.54 -7.97
N GLY A 113 0.00 -2.26 -7.62
CA GLY A 113 1.11 -1.76 -6.82
C GLY A 113 1.03 -0.28 -6.55
N GLY A 114 2.06 0.22 -5.87
CA GLY A 114 2.19 1.63 -5.50
C GLY A 114 3.62 2.03 -5.20
N ILE A 115 3.85 3.33 -5.12
CA ILE A 115 5.11 3.94 -4.74
C ILE A 115 4.90 4.77 -3.47
N ASN A 116 5.89 4.79 -2.61
CA ASN A 116 5.83 5.46 -1.31
C ASN A 116 7.18 6.10 -1.06
N ASP A 117 7.18 7.39 -0.79
CA ASP A 117 8.37 8.03 -0.27
C ASP A 117 8.67 7.51 1.15
N HIS A 118 9.93 7.63 1.53
CA HIS A 118 10.37 7.23 2.84
C HIS A 118 10.08 8.36 3.83
N SER A 119 9.04 8.18 4.64
CA SER A 119 8.94 8.88 5.92
C SER A 119 10.10 8.45 6.83
N GLU A 120 10.77 9.43 7.45
CA GLU A 120 11.83 9.24 8.46
C GLU A 120 11.39 8.36 9.63
N LEU A 121 10.07 8.26 9.86
CA LEU A 121 9.47 7.34 10.83
C LEU A 121 8.87 6.14 10.11
N SER A 122 9.26 4.93 10.51
CA SER A 122 8.75 3.67 9.93
C SER A 122 7.23 3.57 10.00
N ILE A 123 6.61 4.09 11.06
CA ILE A 123 5.15 4.08 11.18
C ILE A 123 4.46 4.99 10.15
N GLY A 124 5.11 6.09 9.75
CA GLY A 124 4.58 6.97 8.70
C GLY A 124 4.63 6.30 7.34
N ALA A 125 5.76 5.66 7.01
CA ALA A 125 5.89 4.88 5.78
C ALA A 125 4.89 3.71 5.74
N ALA A 126 4.59 3.10 6.90
CA ALA A 126 3.55 2.08 6.99
C ALA A 126 2.14 2.62 6.70
N ALA A 127 1.81 3.78 7.27
CA ALA A 127 0.52 4.43 7.06
C ALA A 127 0.32 4.84 5.60
N THR A 128 1.34 5.41 4.95
CA THR A 128 1.32 5.72 3.52
C THR A 128 1.13 4.46 2.68
N MET A 129 1.91 3.40 2.94
CA MET A 129 1.74 2.15 2.20
C MET A 129 0.34 1.53 2.39
N ALA A 130 -0.22 1.60 3.61
CA ALA A 130 -1.59 1.13 3.86
C ALA A 130 -2.62 1.95 3.08
N HIS A 131 -2.43 3.27 2.97
CA HIS A 131 -3.26 4.16 2.16
C HIS A 131 -3.20 3.77 0.67
N GLU A 132 -1.99 3.57 0.12
CA GLU A 132 -1.80 3.20 -1.28
C GLU A 132 -2.35 1.80 -1.61
N ILE A 133 -2.21 0.84 -0.69
CA ILE A 133 -2.85 -0.47 -0.81
C ILE A 133 -4.38 -0.33 -0.75
N GLY A 134 -4.91 0.59 0.05
CA GLY A 134 -6.34 0.93 0.10
C GLY A 134 -6.87 1.35 -1.28
N HIS A 135 -6.14 2.24 -1.98
CA HIS A 135 -6.47 2.59 -3.37
C HIS A 135 -6.46 1.38 -4.29
N ASN A 136 -5.46 0.50 -4.20
CA ASN A 136 -5.44 -0.73 -5.01
C ASN A 136 -6.68 -1.62 -4.77
N PHE A 137 -7.23 -1.60 -3.55
CA PHE A 137 -8.48 -2.28 -3.20
C PHE A 137 -9.76 -1.47 -3.50
N GLY A 138 -9.66 -0.33 -4.18
CA GLY A 138 -10.80 0.49 -4.59
C GLY A 138 -11.32 1.44 -3.51
N MET A 139 -10.62 1.60 -2.38
CA MET A 139 -11.00 2.56 -1.36
C MET A 139 -10.72 3.98 -1.87
N SER A 140 -11.73 4.85 -1.83
CA SER A 140 -11.54 6.26 -2.14
C SER A 140 -11.12 7.04 -0.89
N HIS A 141 -10.68 8.29 -1.07
CA HIS A 141 -10.41 9.16 0.07
C HIS A 141 -11.66 9.36 0.94
N ASP A 142 -11.46 9.41 2.25
CA ASP A 142 -12.51 9.72 3.21
C ASP A 142 -13.01 11.16 3.01
N HIS A 143 -14.33 11.29 2.92
CA HIS A 143 -15.02 12.58 2.96
C HIS A 143 -15.62 12.86 4.35
N ASP A 144 -16.20 14.03 4.53
CA ASP A 144 -16.83 14.42 5.80
C ASP A 144 -17.84 13.35 6.27
N GLY A 145 -17.72 12.96 7.54
CA GLY A 145 -18.54 11.94 8.17
C GLY A 145 -18.14 10.48 7.90
N CYS A 146 -17.05 10.21 7.16
CA CYS A 146 -16.54 8.85 6.99
C CYS A 146 -15.79 8.36 8.21
N CYS A 147 -14.79 9.10 8.69
CA CYS A 147 -13.98 8.70 9.82
C CYS A 147 -14.70 8.97 11.15
N VAL A 148 -15.23 7.91 11.77
CA VAL A 148 -15.85 7.96 13.10
C VAL A 148 -15.11 7.08 14.11
N GLU A 149 -14.21 6.23 13.61
CA GLU A 149 -13.43 5.26 14.35
C GLU A 149 -12.24 5.89 15.09
N ALA A 150 -11.79 7.07 14.66
CA ALA A 150 -10.67 7.79 15.24
C ALA A 150 -10.89 9.30 15.19
N THR A 151 -10.43 10.00 16.22
CA THR A 151 -10.38 11.46 16.24
C THR A 151 -9.13 11.97 15.53
N ALA A 152 -9.05 13.29 15.28
CA ALA A 152 -7.86 13.92 14.70
C ALA A 152 -6.63 13.73 15.62
N GLU A 153 -6.81 13.77 16.94
CA GLU A 153 -5.76 13.57 17.95
C GLU A 153 -5.25 12.11 17.98
N GLN A 154 -6.04 11.17 17.47
CA GLN A 154 -5.65 9.77 17.29
C GLN A 154 -5.04 9.49 15.91
N GLY A 155 -5.00 10.51 15.04
CA GLY A 155 -4.41 10.46 13.70
C GLY A 155 -5.41 10.27 12.58
N GLY A 156 -6.70 10.22 12.89
CA GLY A 156 -7.76 9.99 11.93
C GLY A 156 -7.71 8.61 11.27
N CYS A 157 -8.24 8.54 10.06
CA CYS A 157 -8.40 7.30 9.30
C CYS A 157 -7.39 7.22 8.16
N VAL A 158 -7.03 5.98 7.77
CA VAL A 158 -5.97 5.71 6.78
C VAL A 158 -6.23 6.38 5.44
N MET A 159 -7.48 6.44 4.99
CA MET A 159 -7.85 7.02 3.69
C MET A 159 -8.11 8.53 3.71
N ALA A 160 -7.72 9.25 4.77
CA ALA A 160 -7.74 10.71 4.74
C ALA A 160 -6.85 11.24 3.60
N ALA A 161 -7.34 12.25 2.86
CA ALA A 161 -6.64 12.80 1.68
C ALA A 161 -5.31 13.48 2.03
N ALA A 162 -5.14 13.92 3.27
CA ALA A 162 -3.89 14.42 3.80
C ALA A 162 -3.55 13.62 5.06
N THR A 163 -2.38 12.98 5.04
CA THR A 163 -1.82 12.28 6.19
C THR A 163 -0.95 13.25 6.98
N GLY A 164 -1.05 13.17 8.30
CA GLY A 164 -0.30 14.01 9.23
C GLY A 164 0.04 13.25 10.50
N HIS A 165 0.81 13.88 11.38
CA HIS A 165 1.04 13.36 12.72
C HIS A 165 -0.14 13.71 13.65
N PRO A 166 -0.60 12.77 14.50
CA PRO A 166 -0.18 11.37 14.61
C PRO A 166 -0.67 10.49 13.45
N PHE A 167 0.05 9.41 13.11
CA PHE A 167 -0.29 8.59 11.94
C PHE A 167 -1.54 7.72 12.13
N PRO A 168 -2.41 7.60 11.11
CA PRO A 168 -3.63 6.82 11.18
C PRO A 168 -3.35 5.32 11.34
N ARG A 169 -4.27 4.62 12.00
CA ARG A 169 -4.15 3.17 12.27
C ARG A 169 -5.40 2.38 11.93
N VAL A 170 -6.49 3.07 11.54
CA VAL A 170 -7.80 2.46 11.32
C VAL A 170 -8.37 2.90 9.97
N PHE A 171 -9.01 1.97 9.27
CA PHE A 171 -9.85 2.30 8.12
C PHE A 171 -11.23 2.74 8.58
N SER A 172 -11.78 3.74 7.89
CA SER A 172 -13.12 4.24 8.17
C SER A 172 -14.20 3.25 7.74
N ARG A 173 -15.44 3.48 8.18
CA ARG A 173 -16.61 2.74 7.69
C ARG A 173 -16.80 2.88 6.17
N CYS A 174 -16.42 4.02 5.58
CA CYS A 174 -16.52 4.24 4.14
C CYS A 174 -15.51 3.37 3.40
N SER A 175 -14.25 3.36 3.85
CA SER A 175 -13.21 2.52 3.24
C SER A 175 -13.57 1.04 3.31
N LYS A 176 -14.14 0.58 4.44
CA LYS A 176 -14.63 -0.80 4.58
C LYS A 176 -15.75 -1.12 3.58
N ARG A 177 -16.69 -0.19 3.38
CA ARG A 177 -17.78 -0.36 2.39
C ARG A 177 -17.25 -0.40 0.96
N ASP A 178 -16.28 0.45 0.63
CA ASP A 178 -15.65 0.48 -0.70
C ASP A 178 -14.94 -0.85 -0.98
N LEU A 179 -14.21 -1.37 0.01
CA LEU A 179 -13.57 -2.68 -0.08
C LEU A 179 -14.59 -3.82 -0.27
N ASP A 180 -15.68 -3.81 0.50
CA ASP A 180 -16.76 -4.80 0.33
C ASP A 180 -17.35 -4.72 -1.09
N SER A 181 -17.54 -3.51 -1.61
CA SER A 181 -18.02 -3.29 -2.98
C SER A 181 -17.02 -3.82 -4.02
N TYR A 182 -15.71 -3.57 -3.82
CA TYR A 182 -14.65 -4.08 -4.68
C TYR A 182 -14.71 -5.60 -4.81
N PHE A 183 -14.81 -6.32 -3.68
CA PHE A 183 -14.93 -7.77 -3.70
C PHE A 183 -16.26 -8.26 -4.29
N GLN A 184 -17.37 -7.58 -4.03
CA GLN A 184 -18.69 -7.95 -4.59
C GLN A 184 -18.72 -7.83 -6.12
N LYS A 185 -17.95 -6.91 -6.71
CA LYS A 185 -17.79 -6.78 -8.15
C LYS A 185 -16.86 -7.83 -8.78
N GLY A 186 -16.29 -8.74 -7.97
CA GLY A 186 -15.29 -9.73 -8.42
C GLY A 186 -13.85 -9.24 -8.36
N GLY A 187 -13.59 -8.07 -7.76
CA GLY A 187 -12.25 -7.60 -7.46
C GLY A 187 -11.49 -8.62 -6.62
N GLY A 188 -10.21 -8.87 -6.95
CA GLY A 188 -9.36 -9.82 -6.23
C GLY A 188 -9.55 -11.30 -6.56
N CYS A 189 -10.47 -11.70 -7.45
CA CYS A 189 -10.62 -13.10 -7.88
C CYS A 189 -9.37 -13.67 -8.60
N VAL A 190 -8.51 -12.79 -9.13
CA VAL A 190 -7.24 -13.14 -9.80
C VAL A 190 -6.02 -13.12 -8.86
N CYS A 191 -6.21 -12.87 -7.56
CA CYS A 191 -5.15 -12.99 -6.59
C CYS A 191 -4.71 -14.45 -6.46
N THR A 192 -3.42 -14.68 -6.19
CA THR A 192 -2.81 -16.02 -6.03
C THR A 192 -3.46 -16.82 -4.91
N THR A 193 -4.19 -16.14 -4.01
CA THR A 193 -5.01 -16.72 -2.94
C THR A 193 -6.49 -16.37 -3.11
N CYS A 194 -7.09 -16.70 -4.26
CA CYS A 194 -8.56 -16.72 -4.32
C CYS A 194 -9.08 -17.85 -3.39
N PRO A 195 -9.97 -17.57 -2.42
CA PRO A 195 -10.53 -18.63 -1.60
C PRO A 195 -11.41 -19.51 -2.51
N THR A 196 -11.06 -20.79 -2.57
CA THR A 196 -11.99 -21.86 -2.92
C THR A 196 -13.04 -21.99 -1.84
#